data_AF-A0A224XYH6-F1
#
_entry.id   AF-A0A224XYH6-F1
#
_cell.length_a   1.000
_cell.length_b   1.000
_cell.length_c   1.000
_cell.angle_alpha   90.00
_cell.angle_beta   90.00
_cell.angle_gamma   90.00
#
_symmetry.space_group_name_H-M   'P 1'
#
loop_
_entity.id
_entity.type
_entity.pdbx_description
1 polymer ?
#
loop_
_entity_poly.entity_id
_entity_poly.type
_entity_poly.pdbx_seq_one_letter_code
_entity_poly.pdbx_strand_id
1 'polypeptide(L)'
;DNIKCELSRNEFEHIYEETLDSLCENLEVLLESHPEIKGCDISYGDGVLTLSLGAHGTYVINRQTPNKQIWLSSPLSGPKRYDFNGSLNAWIYK
;
A
#
# COMPACT_ATOMS: atom_id res chain seq x y z
N ASP A 1 18.37 4.70 -24.56
CA ASP A 1 18.99 3.96 -23.45
C ASP A 1 18.29 4.27 -22.14
N ASN A 2 17.59 3.26 -21.62
CA ASN A 2 16.66 3.36 -20.51
C ASN A 2 17.46 3.34 -19.21
N ILE A 3 17.81 4.51 -18.68
CA ILE A 3 18.42 4.62 -17.35
C ILE A 3 17.33 4.22 -16.36
N LYS A 4 17.27 2.93 -16.00
CA LYS A 4 16.66 2.52 -14.74
C LYS A 4 17.50 3.17 -13.65
N CYS A 5 16.98 4.23 -13.05
CA CYS A 5 17.48 4.70 -11.77
C CYS A 5 17.17 3.58 -10.77
N GLU A 6 18.15 2.71 -10.51
CA GLU A 6 17.99 1.67 -9.51
C GLU A 6 17.97 2.32 -8.13
N LEU A 7 16.81 2.32 -7.49
CA LEU A 7 16.70 2.73 -6.10
C LEU A 7 17.63 1.87 -5.25
N SER A 8 18.44 2.52 -4.42
CA SER A 8 19.11 1.86 -3.32
C SER A 8 18.08 1.24 -2.36
N ARG A 9 18.55 0.31 -1.52
CA ARG A 9 17.69 -0.28 -0.49
C ARG A 9 17.09 0.80 0.41
N ASN A 10 17.90 1.77 0.85
CA ASN A 10 17.45 2.80 1.79
C ASN A 10 16.41 3.74 1.15
N GLU A 11 16.61 4.13 -0.12
CA GLU A 11 15.62 4.94 -0.83
C GLU A 11 14.30 4.18 -1.00
N PHE A 12 14.37 2.89 -1.36
CA PHE A 12 13.18 2.06 -1.45
C PHE A 12 12.45 1.96 -0.11
N GLU A 13 13.16 1.70 0.98
CA GLU A 13 12.56 1.61 2.32
C GLU A 13 11.90 2.93 2.72
N HIS A 14 12.55 4.07 2.45
CA HIS A 14 11.98 5.38 2.75
C HIS A 14 10.70 5.68 1.95
N ILE A 15 10.73 5.47 0.62
CA ILE A 15 9.55 5.66 -0.25
C ILE A 15 8.40 4.75 0.19
N TYR A 16 8.73 3.52 0.57
CA TYR A 16 7.79 2.54 1.05
C TYR A 16 7.12 2.98 2.37
N GLU A 17 7.92 3.38 3.37
CA GLU A 17 7.44 3.83 4.68
C GLU A 17 6.52 5.03 4.48
N GLU A 18 6.98 6.04 3.75
CA GLU A 18 6.17 7.22 3.42
C GLU A 18 4.84 6.85 2.72
N THR A 19 4.88 5.90 1.77
CA THR A 19 3.68 5.47 1.05
C THR A 19 2.66 4.83 1.99
N LEU A 20 3.07 3.86 2.82
CA LEU A 20 2.11 3.12 3.65
C LEU A 20 1.67 3.90 4.88
N ASP A 21 2.55 4.71 5.47
CA ASP A 21 2.22 5.60 6.57
C ASP A 21 1.16 6.61 6.11
N SER A 22 1.41 7.31 4.99
CA SER A 22 0.45 8.27 4.44
C SER A 22 -0.86 7.59 4.02
N LEU A 23 -0.80 6.38 3.43
CA LEU A 23 -2.00 5.65 3.07
C LEU A 23 -2.83 5.25 4.30
N CYS A 24 -2.18 4.83 5.38
CA CYS A 24 -2.85 4.49 6.64
C CYS A 24 -3.58 5.71 7.21
N GLU A 25 -2.87 6.83 7.36
CA GLU A 25 -3.43 8.09 7.87
C GLU A 25 -4.63 8.56 7.03
N ASN A 26 -4.53 8.53 5.70
CA ASN A 26 -5.62 8.95 4.83
C ASN A 26 -6.83 8.01 4.91
N LEU A 27 -6.61 6.70 5.06
CA LEU A 27 -7.69 5.73 5.22
C LEU A 27 -8.36 5.84 6.59
N GLU A 28 -7.61 6.11 7.66
CA GLU A 28 -8.16 6.40 8.99
C GLU A 28 -9.12 7.60 8.93
N VAL A 29 -8.67 8.72 8.35
CA VAL A 29 -9.50 9.92 8.15
C VAL A 29 -10.72 9.61 7.28
N LEU A 30 -10.57 8.78 6.25
CA LEU A 30 -11.68 8.37 5.39
C LEU A 30 -12.72 7.55 6.18
N LEU A 31 -12.29 6.61 7.03
CA LEU A 31 -13.20 5.82 7.85
C LEU A 31 -13.90 6.67 8.91
N GLU A 32 -13.19 7.59 9.56
CA GLU A 32 -13.77 8.53 10.54
C GLU A 32 -14.86 9.42 9.93
N SER A 33 -14.69 9.82 8.66
CA SER A 33 -15.68 10.62 7.94
C SER A 33 -16.89 9.82 7.44
N HIS A 34 -16.87 8.49 7.52
CA HIS A 34 -17.94 7.59 7.06
C HIS A 34 -18.43 6.64 8.17
N PRO A 35 -19.00 7.16 9.28
CA PRO A 35 -19.42 6.37 10.45
C PRO A 35 -20.57 5.39 10.17
N GLU A 36 -21.23 5.49 9.01
CA GLU A 36 -22.22 4.54 8.52
C GLU A 36 -21.62 3.19 8.12
N ILE A 37 -20.33 3.13 7.78
CA ILE A 37 -19.62 1.88 7.49
C ILE A 37 -19.36 1.16 8.81
N LYS A 38 -20.04 0.04 9.05
CA LYS A 38 -19.93 -0.72 10.30
C LYS A 38 -18.90 -1.83 10.21
N GLY A 39 -18.21 -2.07 11.32
CA GLY A 39 -17.21 -3.13 11.44
C GLY A 39 -15.94 -2.86 10.61
N CYS A 40 -15.69 -1.59 10.29
CA CYS A 40 -14.41 -1.19 9.70
C CYS A 40 -13.33 -1.15 10.78
N ASP A 41 -12.13 -1.55 10.40
CA ASP A 41 -10.94 -1.50 11.22
C ASP A 41 -9.72 -1.33 10.32
N ILE A 42 -8.72 -0.60 10.79
CA ILE A 42 -7.46 -0.42 10.07
C ILE A 42 -6.30 -0.63 11.04
N SER A 43 -5.29 -1.33 10.55
CA SER A 43 -4.05 -1.55 11.30
C SER A 43 -2.87 -1.52 10.35
N TYR A 44 -1.77 -0.98 10.82
CA TYR A 44 -0.52 -0.93 10.09
C TYR A 44 0.65 -1.24 11.03
N GLY A 45 1.46 -2.22 10.65
CA GLY A 45 2.61 -2.67 11.43
C GLY A 45 3.46 -3.70 10.68
N ASP A 46 4.76 -3.75 10.97
CA ASP A 46 5.75 -4.64 10.31
C ASP A 46 5.69 -4.63 8.77
N GLY A 47 5.28 -3.49 8.24
CA GLY A 47 5.12 -3.26 6.83
C GLY A 47 3.93 -3.95 6.17
N VAL A 48 2.87 -4.19 6.94
CA VAL A 48 1.59 -4.72 6.49
C VAL A 48 0.49 -3.77 6.96
N LEU A 49 -0.22 -3.17 6.02
CA LEU A 49 -1.44 -2.39 6.23
C LEU A 49 -2.64 -3.31 5.95
N THR A 50 -3.51 -3.49 6.92
CA THR A 50 -4.74 -4.26 6.82
C THR A 50 -5.93 -3.33 7.00
N LEU A 51 -6.81 -3.28 5.99
CA LEU A 51 -8.06 -2.54 6.02
C LEU A 51 -9.23 -3.53 5.97
N SER A 52 -9.92 -3.69 7.09
CA SER A 52 -11.19 -4.41 7.17
C SER A 52 -12.34 -3.45 6.89
N LEU A 53 -13.22 -3.82 5.96
CA LEU A 53 -14.45 -3.09 5.65
C LEU A 53 -15.70 -3.89 6.03
N GLY A 54 -15.59 -4.72 7.08
CA GLY A 54 -16.67 -5.58 7.57
C GLY A 54 -17.19 -6.52 6.48
N ALA A 55 -18.47 -6.39 6.11
CA ALA A 55 -19.11 -7.22 5.10
C ALA A 55 -18.51 -7.07 3.69
N HIS A 56 -17.76 -6.01 3.43
CA HIS A 56 -17.11 -5.76 2.14
C HIS A 56 -15.72 -6.43 2.02
N GLY A 57 -15.30 -7.17 3.04
CA GLY A 57 -14.06 -7.93 3.06
C GLY A 57 -12.86 -7.12 3.55
N THR A 58 -11.68 -7.73 3.40
CA THR A 58 -10.42 -7.21 3.94
C THR A 58 -9.40 -7.01 2.83
N TYR A 59 -8.87 -5.80 2.76
CA TYR A 59 -7.73 -5.44 1.91
C TYR A 59 -6.46 -5.59 2.73
N VAL A 60 -5.41 -6.13 2.11
CA VAL A 60 -4.07 -6.20 2.70
C VAL A 60 -3.09 -5.59 1.72
N ILE A 61 -2.31 -4.62 2.19
CA ILE A 61 -1.26 -3.96 1.43
C ILE A 61 0.05 -4.19 2.17
N ASN A 62 1.04 -4.82 1.55
CA ASN A 62 2.25 -5.20 2.25
C ASN A 62 3.53 -4.92 1.47
N ARG A 63 4.59 -4.60 2.22
CA ARG A 63 5.96 -4.53 1.72
C ARG A 63 6.40 -5.87 1.17
N GLN A 64 7.14 -5.83 0.07
CA GLN A 64 7.93 -6.96 -0.44
C GLN A 64 9.36 -6.50 -0.73
N THR A 65 10.15 -6.36 0.32
CA THR A 65 11.55 -5.92 0.27
C THR A 65 12.40 -6.68 -0.73
N PRO A 66 12.33 -8.03 -0.85
CA PRO A 66 13.16 -8.76 -1.82
C PRO A 66 12.90 -8.34 -3.27
N ASN A 67 11.66 -7.97 -3.57
CA ASN A 67 11.24 -7.62 -4.93
C ASN A 67 11.23 -6.11 -5.18
N LYS A 68 11.44 -5.28 -4.15
CA LYS A 68 11.21 -3.82 -4.19
C LYS A 68 9.79 -3.47 -4.68
N GLN A 69 8.80 -4.15 -4.11
CA GLN A 69 7.40 -4.02 -4.51
C GLN A 69 6.49 -3.72 -3.32
N ILE A 70 5.31 -3.20 -3.64
CA ILE A 70 4.13 -3.24 -2.78
C ILE A 70 3.16 -4.25 -3.38
N TRP A 71 2.61 -5.12 -2.53
CA TRP A 71 1.57 -6.07 -2.93
C TRP A 71 0.24 -5.64 -2.33
N LEU A 72 -0.82 -5.89 -3.08
CA LEU A 72 -2.20 -5.70 -2.68
C LEU A 72 -2.92 -7.04 -2.78
N SER A 73 -3.61 -7.43 -1.71
CA SER A 73 -4.67 -8.43 -1.73
C SER A 73 -6.01 -7.68 -1.64
N SER A 74 -6.87 -7.87 -2.64
CA SER A 74 -8.20 -7.26 -2.70
C SER A 74 -9.29 -8.33 -2.74
N PRO A 75 -10.35 -8.23 -1.93
CA PRO A 75 -11.50 -9.14 -2.00
C PRO A 75 -12.30 -8.97 -3.30
N LEU A 76 -12.12 -7.85 -4.02
CA LEU A 76 -12.84 -7.56 -5.27
C LEU A 76 -12.01 -7.86 -6.52
N SER A 77 -10.72 -7.51 -6.50
CA SER A 77 -9.87 -7.55 -7.69
C SER A 77 -8.72 -8.56 -7.63
N GLY A 78 -8.62 -9.31 -6.53
CA GLY A 78 -7.57 -10.29 -6.31
C GLY A 78 -6.20 -9.66 -6.06
N PRO A 79 -5.10 -10.42 -6.24
CA PRO A 79 -3.77 -9.95 -5.95
C PRO A 79 -3.23 -9.00 -7.03
N LYS A 80 -2.56 -7.93 -6.61
CA LYS A 80 -1.81 -7.01 -7.48
C LYS A 80 -0.42 -6.75 -6.92
N ARG A 81 0.53 -6.48 -7.81
CA ARG A 81 1.92 -6.19 -7.46
C ARG A 81 2.34 -4.91 -8.16
N TYR A 82 2.94 -4.00 -7.42
CA TYR A 82 3.30 -2.67 -7.90
C TYR A 82 4.80 -2.52 -7.83
N ASP A 83 5.39 -2.09 -8.96
CA ASP A 83 6.76 -1.63 -9.02
C ASP A 83 6.80 -0.11 -8.90
N PHE A 84 7.78 0.44 -8.20
CA PHE A 84 7.95 1.88 -8.15
C PHE A 84 8.68 2.39 -9.41
N ASN A 85 8.11 3.41 -10.05
CA ASN A 85 8.73 4.13 -11.15
C ASN A 85 9.27 5.46 -10.63
N GLY A 86 10.60 5.54 -10.44
CA GLY A 86 11.26 6.75 -9.94
C GLY A 86 11.16 7.97 -10.85
N SER A 87 10.97 7.79 -12.16
CA SER A 87 10.77 8.92 -13.09
C SER A 87 9.36 9.52 -13.00
N LEU A 88 8.36 8.69 -12.66
CA LEU A 88 6.98 9.13 -12.46
C LEU A 88 6.65 9.44 -11.00
N ASN A 89 7.56 9.10 -10.08
CA ASN A 89 7.32 9.09 -8.64
C ASN A 89 6.02 8.36 -8.26
N ALA A 90 5.80 7.18 -8.86
CA ALA A 90 4.52 6.48 -8.77
C ALA A 90 4.67 4.96 -8.75
N TRP A 91 3.76 4.30 -8.03
CA TRP A 91 3.59 2.85 -8.01
C TRP A 91 2.77 2.40 -9.23
N ILE A 92 3.35 1.54 -10.07
CA ILE A 92 2.74 1.08 -11.32
C ILE A 92 2.41 -0.40 -11.21
N TYR A 93 1.14 -0.73 -11.47
CA TYR A 93 0.67 -2.10 -11.62
C TYR A 93 1.14 -2.66 -12.97
N LYS A 94 1.76 -3.85 -12.95
CA LYS A 94 2.14 -4.60 -14.16
C LYS A 94 1.19 -5.75 -14.46
#